data_AF-A0A7K4IFS1-F1
#
_entry.id   AF-A0A7K4IFS1-F1
#
_cell.length_a   1.000
_cell.length_b   1.000
_cell.length_c   1.000
_cell.angle_alpha   90.00
_cell.angle_beta   90.00
_cell.angle_gamma   90.00
#
_symmetry.space_group_name_H-M   'P 1'
#
loop_
_entity.id
_entity.type
_entity.pdbx_description
1 polymer ?
#
loop_
_entity_poly.entity_id
_entity_poly.type
_entity_poly.pdbx_seq_one_letter_code
_entity_poly.pdbx_strand_id
1 'polypeptide(L)'
;MLTDTVLLLQTPPLENPLQGWLDVMTLVLNIGYALATRGYLLLILVGFALYVTGVSDVLAKVIVGAGIFIYFFGPFVIGQVVGFVGVEPVTSETARLIWQSVMGMPDVDLVYMVLVVSDLVASVCVLAGAILYFTPSTNDLRSRGQSLIVRSLMFAPVLAYLHIFPW
;
A
#
# COMPACT_ATOMS: atom_id res chain seq x y z
N MET A 1 -48.43 -31.46 18.06
CA MET A 1 -48.00 -30.79 19.31
C MET A 1 -46.69 -31.33 19.91
N LEU A 2 -45.93 -32.19 19.23
CA LEU A 2 -44.57 -32.61 19.65
C LEU A 2 -43.49 -32.28 18.61
N THR A 3 -43.88 -31.74 17.45
CA THR A 3 -42.99 -31.41 16.33
C THR A 3 -42.53 -29.95 16.37
N ASP A 4 -43.31 -29.05 16.96
CA ASP A 4 -42.98 -27.61 17.01
C ASP A 4 -41.92 -27.28 18.08
N THR A 5 -41.79 -28.13 19.10
CA THR A 5 -40.75 -27.99 20.14
C THR A 5 -39.37 -28.46 19.70
N VAL A 6 -39.28 -29.31 18.66
CA VAL A 6 -38.00 -29.78 18.11
C VAL A 6 -37.43 -28.77 17.11
N LEU A 7 -38.30 -28.03 16.40
CA LEU A 7 -37.87 -27.01 15.42
C LEU A 7 -37.23 -25.78 16.07
N LEU A 8 -37.64 -25.43 17.30
CA LEU A 8 -37.04 -24.36 18.11
C LEU A 8 -35.68 -24.74 18.70
N LEU A 9 -35.29 -26.03 18.65
CA LEU A 9 -33.96 -26.49 19.06
C LEU A 9 -32.95 -26.47 17.90
N GLN A 10 -33.42 -26.23 16.67
CA GLN A 10 -32.60 -26.20 15.45
C GLN A 10 -32.36 -24.78 14.92
N THR A 11 -32.84 -23.74 15.61
CA THR A 11 -32.35 -22.39 15.34
C THR A 11 -30.87 -22.35 15.70
N PRO A 12 -29.95 -22.10 14.73
CA PRO A 12 -28.54 -21.95 15.05
C PRO A 12 -28.43 -20.91 16.17
N PRO A 13 -27.63 -21.17 17.22
CA PRO A 13 -27.55 -20.27 18.34
C PRO A 13 -27.18 -18.88 17.82
N LEU A 14 -27.94 -17.89 18.30
CA LEU A 14 -27.67 -16.47 18.25
C LEU A 14 -26.16 -16.23 18.04
N GLU A 15 -25.76 -15.62 16.92
CA GLU A 15 -24.36 -15.34 16.59
C GLU A 15 -23.61 -14.93 17.86
N ASN A 16 -22.73 -15.81 18.31
CA ASN A 16 -22.03 -15.62 19.57
C ASN A 16 -21.21 -14.33 19.39
N PRO A 17 -21.42 -13.26 20.18
CA PRO A 17 -20.75 -11.98 19.93
C PRO A 17 -19.22 -12.10 19.95
N LEU A 18 -18.72 -13.15 20.63
CA LEU A 18 -17.32 -13.52 20.68
C LEU A 18 -16.81 -14.08 19.33
N GLN A 19 -17.65 -14.82 18.59
CA GLN A 19 -17.33 -15.33 17.25
C GLN A 19 -17.23 -14.18 16.23
N GLY A 20 -18.22 -13.28 16.23
CA GLY A 20 -18.19 -12.11 15.35
C GLY A 20 -16.99 -11.19 15.61
N TRP A 21 -16.57 -11.04 16.87
CA TRP A 21 -15.33 -10.32 17.21
C TRP A 21 -14.08 -10.99 16.63
N LEU A 22 -13.97 -12.32 16.74
CA LEU A 22 -12.84 -13.07 16.19
C LEU A 22 -12.78 -13.01 14.67
N ASP A 23 -13.92 -13.02 13.99
CA ASP A 23 -14.00 -12.91 12.53
C ASP A 23 -13.52 -11.53 12.05
N VAL A 24 -13.92 -10.44 12.74
CA VAL A 24 -13.43 -9.08 12.45
C VAL A 24 -11.93 -8.96 12.71
N MET A 25 -11.43 -9.51 13.83
CA MET A 25 -10.00 -9.50 14.12
C MET A 25 -9.20 -10.28 13.06
N THR A 26 -9.72 -11.43 12.62
CA THR A 26 -9.10 -12.22 11.56
C THR A 26 -9.03 -11.43 10.25
N LEU A 27 -10.11 -10.73 9.88
CA LEU A 27 -10.13 -9.86 8.70
C LEU A 27 -9.08 -8.74 8.81
N VAL A 28 -9.07 -8.00 9.93
CA VAL A 28 -8.14 -6.89 10.15
C VAL A 28 -6.68 -7.36 10.13
N LEU A 29 -6.38 -8.52 10.73
CA LEU A 29 -5.05 -9.08 10.76
C LEU A 29 -4.60 -9.56 9.38
N ASN A 30 -5.49 -10.17 8.59
CA ASN A 30 -5.20 -10.54 7.21
C ASN A 30 -4.97 -9.31 6.32
N ILE A 31 -5.77 -8.24 6.46
CA ILE A 31 -5.56 -6.97 5.75
C ILE A 31 -4.22 -6.36 6.15
N GLY A 32 -3.92 -6.30 7.45
CA GLY A 32 -2.65 -5.82 7.95
C GLY A 32 -1.48 -6.62 7.37
N TYR A 33 -1.63 -7.94 7.29
CA TYR A 33 -0.57 -8.83 6.81
C TYR A 33 -0.36 -8.67 5.30
N ALA A 34 -1.44 -8.53 4.54
CA ALA A 34 -1.39 -8.20 3.13
C ALA A 34 -0.72 -6.83 2.89
N LEU A 35 -1.09 -5.81 3.68
CA LEU A 35 -0.46 -4.49 3.60
C LEU A 35 1.04 -4.57 3.92
N ALA A 36 1.41 -5.38 4.92
CA ALA A 36 2.80 -5.58 5.32
C ALA A 36 3.64 -6.28 4.25
N THR A 37 3.07 -7.30 3.62
CA THR A 37 3.79 -8.14 2.65
C THR A 37 3.71 -7.63 1.21
N ARG A 38 2.74 -6.78 0.87
CA ARG A 38 2.48 -6.35 -0.53
C ARG A 38 2.27 -4.85 -0.65
N GLY A 39 1.53 -4.26 0.29
CA GLY A 39 1.23 -2.83 0.28
C GLY A 39 2.44 -1.93 0.51
N TYR A 40 3.55 -2.45 1.04
CA TYR A 40 4.76 -1.67 1.29
C TYR A 40 5.35 -1.05 0.01
N LEU A 41 5.30 -1.76 -1.13
CA LEU A 41 5.77 -1.24 -2.43
C LEU A 41 4.95 -0.03 -2.88
N LEU A 42 3.64 -0.06 -2.63
CA LEU A 42 2.74 1.04 -2.96
C LEU A 42 3.10 2.29 -2.16
N LEU A 43 3.34 2.12 -0.86
CA LEU A 43 3.78 3.22 0.00
C LEU A 43 5.10 3.81 -0.50
N ILE A 44 6.07 2.96 -0.85
CA ILE A 44 7.37 3.42 -1.36
C ILE A 44 7.18 4.19 -2.67
N LEU A 45 6.43 3.65 -3.64
CA LEU A 45 6.17 4.30 -4.93
C LEU A 45 5.45 5.64 -4.76
N VAL A 46 4.37 5.68 -3.97
CA VAL A 46 3.63 6.92 -3.69
C VAL A 46 4.51 7.94 -2.98
N GLY A 47 5.33 7.49 -2.02
CA GLY A 47 6.27 8.37 -1.33
C GLY A 47 7.29 8.99 -2.28
N PHE A 48 7.86 8.23 -3.21
CA PHE A 48 8.76 8.78 -4.22
C PHE A 48 8.04 9.67 -5.23
N ALA A 49 6.84 9.31 -5.69
CA ALA A 49 6.05 10.18 -6.57
C ALA A 49 5.79 11.54 -5.90
N LEU A 50 5.43 11.56 -4.62
CA LEU A 50 5.27 12.80 -3.85
C LEU A 50 6.59 13.57 -3.70
N TYR A 51 7.70 12.89 -3.45
CA TYR A 51 9.02 13.53 -3.37
C TYR A 51 9.36 14.29 -4.66
N VAL A 52 9.08 13.68 -5.80
CA VAL A 52 9.36 14.25 -7.13
C VAL A 52 8.55 15.50 -7.39
N THR A 53 7.28 15.54 -7.00
CA THR A 53 6.43 16.73 -7.17
C THR A 53 6.88 17.94 -6.33
N GLY A 54 7.70 17.73 -5.30
CA GLY A 54 8.16 18.80 -4.41
C GLY A 54 7.07 19.39 -3.52
N VAL A 55 5.93 18.71 -3.36
CA VAL A 55 4.83 19.15 -2.49
C VAL A 55 5.23 19.08 -1.01
N SER A 56 5.87 17.99 -0.57
CA SER A 56 6.36 17.86 0.80
C SER A 56 7.47 16.80 0.92
N ASP A 57 8.69 17.27 1.19
CA ASP A 57 9.86 16.39 1.35
C ASP A 57 9.78 15.55 2.63
N VAL A 58 9.22 16.12 3.71
CA VAL A 58 9.09 15.43 4.99
C VAL A 58 8.05 14.32 4.87
N LEU A 59 6.88 14.62 4.31
CA LEU A 59 5.81 13.62 4.16
C LEU A 59 6.27 12.47 3.26
N ALA A 60 6.92 12.79 2.14
CA ALA A 60 7.46 11.77 1.24
C ALA A 60 8.43 10.82 1.94
N LYS A 61 9.40 11.36 2.69
CA LYS A 61 10.37 10.55 3.46
C LYS A 61 9.70 9.72 4.54
N VAL A 62 8.71 10.27 5.24
CA VAL A 62 7.94 9.53 6.26
C VAL A 62 7.18 8.38 5.62
N ILE A 63 6.54 8.58 4.47
CA ILE A 63 5.80 7.54 3.76
C ILE A 63 6.75 6.44 3.28
N VAL A 64 7.88 6.78 2.65
CA VAL A 64 8.88 5.79 2.22
C VAL A 64 9.45 5.05 3.43
N GLY A 65 9.81 5.76 4.50
CA GLY A 65 10.31 5.18 5.73
C GLY A 65 9.31 4.24 6.40
N ALA A 66 8.03 4.61 6.42
CA ALA A 66 6.95 3.77 6.90
C ALA A 66 6.78 2.51 6.04
N GLY A 67 6.84 2.63 4.72
CA GLY A 67 6.82 1.47 3.81
C GLY A 67 7.96 0.48 4.10
N ILE A 68 9.20 0.98 4.24
CA ILE A 68 10.36 0.16 4.59
C ILE A 68 10.17 -0.50 5.97
N PHE A 69 9.72 0.27 6.97
CA PHE A 69 9.47 -0.25 8.31
C PHE A 69 8.41 -1.36 8.30
N ILE A 70 7.31 -1.13 7.57
CA ILE A 70 6.21 -2.08 7.41
C ILE A 70 6.70 -3.37 6.72
N TYR A 71 7.57 -3.28 5.73
CA TYR A 71 8.14 -4.45 5.06
C TYR A 71 8.94 -5.34 6.03
N PHE A 72 9.82 -4.75 6.84
CA PHE A 72 10.69 -5.51 7.74
C PHE A 72 9.98 -5.97 9.02
N PHE A 73 9.21 -5.10 9.64
CA PHE A 73 8.63 -5.34 10.96
C PHE A 73 7.16 -5.77 10.91
N GLY A 74 6.43 -5.45 9.83
CA GLY A 74 5.00 -5.70 9.71
C GLY A 74 4.63 -7.17 9.87
N PRO A 75 5.20 -8.11 9.09
CA PRO A 75 4.87 -9.53 9.22
C PRO A 75 5.18 -10.07 10.62
N PHE A 76 6.30 -9.63 11.22
CA PHE A 76 6.69 -10.03 12.57
C PHE A 76 5.67 -9.54 13.62
N VAL A 77 5.33 -8.25 13.61
CA VAL A 77 4.37 -7.65 14.55
C VAL A 77 3.02 -8.34 14.43
N ILE A 78 2.54 -8.58 13.22
CA ILE A 78 1.24 -9.22 13.00
C ILE A 78 1.26 -10.67 13.48
N GLY A 79 2.36 -11.41 13.26
CA GLY A 79 2.52 -12.76 13.80
C GLY A 79 2.41 -12.80 15.32
N GLN A 80 3.00 -11.83 16.03
CA GLN A 80 2.86 -11.72 17.49
C GLN A 80 1.41 -11.43 17.91
N VAL A 81 0.71 -10.55 17.19
CA VAL A 81 -0.68 -10.20 17.50
C VAL A 81 -1.62 -11.38 17.24
N VAL A 82 -1.42 -12.13 16.16
CA VAL A 82 -2.17 -13.36 15.86
C VAL A 82 -2.03 -14.37 17.00
N GLY A 83 -0.80 -14.60 17.49
CA GLY A 83 -0.54 -15.48 18.63
C GLY A 83 -1.18 -14.99 19.93
N PHE A 84 -1.27 -13.68 20.13
CA PHE A 84 -1.91 -13.10 21.32
C PHE A 84 -3.45 -13.19 21.27
N VAL A 85 -4.05 -12.96 20.10
CA VAL A 85 -5.51 -12.98 19.92
C VAL A 85 -6.05 -14.42 19.86
N GLY A 86 -5.21 -15.40 19.52
CA GLY A 86 -5.59 -16.82 19.47
C GLY A 86 -6.45 -17.17 18.25
N VAL A 87 -6.36 -16.38 17.19
CA VAL A 87 -6.99 -16.66 15.88
C VAL A 87 -6.10 -17.59 15.05
N GLU A 88 -6.70 -18.18 14.01
CA GLU A 88 -5.95 -19.00 13.05
C GLU A 88 -4.77 -18.24 12.44
N PRO A 89 -3.65 -18.94 12.17
CA PRO A 89 -2.46 -18.30 11.63
C PRO A 89 -2.76 -17.67 10.26
N VAL A 90 -2.44 -16.39 10.13
CA VAL A 90 -2.55 -15.65 8.87
C VAL A 90 -1.51 -16.20 7.89
N THR A 91 -1.98 -16.77 6.79
CA THR A 91 -1.11 -17.29 5.73
C THR A 91 -0.99 -16.27 4.58
N SER A 92 0.04 -16.41 3.76
CA SER A 92 0.20 -15.58 2.56
C SER A 92 -0.95 -15.75 1.56
N GLU A 93 -1.59 -16.92 1.55
CA GLU A 93 -2.71 -17.21 0.65
C GLU A 93 -4.02 -16.58 1.13
N THR A 94 -4.36 -16.71 2.41
CA THR A 94 -5.55 -16.06 2.98
C THR A 94 -5.47 -14.54 2.88
N ALA A 95 -4.29 -13.98 3.16
CA ALA A 95 -4.03 -12.56 3.00
C ALA A 95 -4.17 -12.09 1.54
N ARG A 96 -3.75 -12.92 0.55
CA ARG A 96 -3.96 -12.61 -0.88
C ARG A 96 -5.43 -12.49 -1.24
N LEU A 97 -6.21 -13.49 -0.86
CA LEU A 97 -7.62 -13.57 -1.23
C LEU A 97 -8.39 -12.40 -0.62
N ILE A 98 -8.09 -12.07 0.64
CA ILE A 98 -8.69 -10.92 1.32
C ILE A 98 -8.25 -9.62 0.67
N TRP A 99 -6.96 -9.45 0.37
CA TRP A 99 -6.48 -8.25 -0.33
C TRP A 99 -7.16 -8.04 -1.69
N GLN A 100 -7.28 -9.10 -2.50
CA GLN A 100 -7.96 -9.05 -3.78
C GLN A 100 -9.45 -8.72 -3.61
N SER A 101 -10.11 -9.25 -2.58
CA SER A 101 -11.51 -8.94 -2.30
C SER A 101 -11.71 -7.47 -1.90
N VAL A 102 -10.75 -6.86 -1.19
CA VAL A 102 -10.82 -5.47 -0.73
C VAL A 102 -10.45 -4.49 -1.86
N MET A 103 -9.36 -4.75 -2.59
CA MET A 103 -8.89 -3.85 -3.65
C MET A 103 -9.62 -4.07 -4.98
N GLY A 104 -10.29 -5.21 -5.15
CA GLY A 104 -11.01 -5.57 -6.38
C GLY A 104 -10.12 -5.93 -7.57
N MET A 105 -8.80 -6.01 -7.38
CA MET A 105 -7.82 -6.28 -8.44
C MET A 105 -6.64 -7.11 -7.91
N PRO A 106 -5.94 -7.86 -8.76
CA PRO A 106 -4.74 -8.59 -8.37
C PRO A 106 -3.58 -7.63 -8.08
N ASP A 107 -2.63 -8.09 -7.26
CA ASP A 107 -1.51 -7.26 -6.79
C ASP A 107 -0.66 -6.69 -7.94
N VAL A 108 -0.43 -7.52 -8.97
CA VAL A 108 0.39 -7.17 -10.13
C VAL A 108 -0.20 -5.98 -10.88
N ASP A 109 -1.50 -6.00 -11.15
CA ASP A 109 -2.20 -4.92 -11.86
C ASP A 109 -2.18 -3.62 -11.05
N LEU A 110 -2.32 -3.73 -9.73
CA LEU A 110 -2.33 -2.59 -8.84
C LEU A 110 -0.96 -1.90 -8.83
N VAL A 111 0.12 -2.66 -8.61
CA VAL A 111 1.46 -2.08 -8.62
C VAL A 111 1.82 -1.54 -10.00
N TYR A 112 1.43 -2.24 -11.09
CA TYR A 112 1.63 -1.75 -12.45
C TYR A 112 0.89 -0.42 -12.68
N MET A 113 -0.35 -0.29 -12.22
CA MET A 113 -1.11 0.96 -12.31
C MET A 113 -0.38 2.09 -11.58
N VAL A 114 0.08 1.85 -10.34
CA VAL A 114 0.83 2.85 -9.57
C VAL A 114 2.17 3.19 -10.24
N LEU A 115 2.83 2.21 -10.84
CA LEU A 115 4.08 2.40 -11.57
C LEU A 115 3.87 3.32 -12.78
N VAL A 116 2.84 3.07 -13.60
CA VAL A 116 2.49 3.93 -14.75
C VAL A 116 2.13 5.34 -14.31
N VAL A 117 1.37 5.50 -13.22
CA VAL A 117 1.07 6.82 -12.64
C VAL A 117 2.36 7.51 -12.20
N SER A 118 3.29 6.76 -11.61
CA SER A 118 4.58 7.29 -11.17
C SER A 118 5.46 7.73 -12.34
N ASP A 119 5.46 6.98 -13.45
CA ASP A 119 6.13 7.36 -14.70
C ASP A 119 5.56 8.66 -15.26
N LEU A 120 4.23 8.81 -15.24
CA LEU A 120 3.55 10.02 -15.70
C LEU A 120 3.94 11.21 -14.82
N VAL A 121 3.92 11.06 -13.50
CA VAL A 121 4.32 12.11 -12.55
C VAL A 121 5.77 12.52 -12.78
N ALA A 122 6.69 11.56 -12.91
CA ALA A 122 8.10 11.83 -13.18
C ALA A 122 8.28 12.56 -14.51
N SER A 123 7.63 12.10 -15.58
CA SER A 123 7.70 12.70 -16.92
C SER A 123 7.18 14.14 -16.92
N VAL A 124 6.04 14.40 -16.27
CA VAL A 124 5.47 15.74 -16.12
C VAL A 124 6.41 16.65 -15.33
N CYS A 125 7.02 16.15 -14.24
CA CYS A 125 7.94 16.94 -13.42
C CYS A 125 9.26 17.26 -14.16
N VAL A 126 9.80 16.31 -14.94
CA VAL A 126 10.95 16.59 -15.82
C VAL A 126 10.59 17.65 -16.85
N LEU A 127 9.45 17.52 -17.54
CA LEU A 127 9.04 18.45 -18.58
C LEU A 127 8.77 19.85 -18.01
N ALA A 128 8.02 19.94 -16.92
CA ALA A 128 7.77 21.20 -16.23
C ALA A 128 9.07 21.82 -15.73
N GLY A 129 9.97 21.01 -15.17
CA GLY A 129 11.30 21.44 -14.73
C GLY A 129 12.17 21.95 -15.88
N ALA A 130 12.12 21.29 -17.04
CA ALA A 130 12.82 21.71 -18.26
C ALA A 130 12.29 23.05 -18.79
N ILE A 131 10.97 23.23 -18.85
CA ILE A 131 10.35 24.50 -19.24
C ILE A 131 10.80 25.62 -18.29
N LEU A 132 10.70 25.41 -16.97
CA LEU A 132 11.13 26.40 -15.97
C LEU A 132 12.64 26.71 -16.03
N TYR A 133 13.45 25.73 -16.42
CA TYR A 133 14.89 25.90 -16.56
C TYR A 133 15.31 26.65 -17.82
N PHE A 134 14.69 26.35 -18.96
CA PHE A 134 15.04 26.92 -20.27
C PHE A 134 14.33 28.24 -20.60
N THR A 135 13.16 28.50 -20.01
CA THR A 135 12.47 29.80 -20.14
C THR A 135 12.25 30.46 -18.78
N PRO A 136 13.32 30.81 -18.04
CA PRO A 136 13.18 31.42 -16.72
C PRO A 136 12.78 32.90 -16.86
N SER A 137 11.69 33.30 -16.20
CA SER A 137 11.39 34.73 -16.02
C SER A 137 12.11 35.35 -14.83
N THR A 138 12.61 34.52 -13.91
CA THR A 138 13.42 34.91 -12.72
C THR A 138 14.40 33.80 -12.35
N ASN A 139 15.45 34.13 -11.58
CA ASN A 139 16.42 33.15 -11.08
C ASN A 139 15.78 32.09 -10.16
N ASP A 140 14.72 32.42 -9.40
CA ASP A 140 14.03 31.46 -8.53
C ASP A 140 13.35 30.34 -9.35
N LEU A 141 12.72 30.69 -10.48
CA LEU A 141 12.12 29.69 -11.36
C LEU A 141 13.16 28.75 -11.96
N ARG A 142 14.36 29.27 -12.27
CA ARG A 142 15.46 28.44 -12.77
C ARG A 142 15.90 27.42 -11.73
N SER A 143 16.07 27.81 -10.47
CA SER A 143 16.43 26.90 -9.38
C SER A 143 15.33 25.86 -9.10
N ARG A 144 14.06 26.26 -9.17
CA ARG A 144 12.93 25.33 -9.04
C ARG A 144 12.89 24.31 -10.17
N GLY A 145 13.11 24.76 -11.41
CA GLY A 145 13.21 23.89 -12.58
C GLY A 145 14.33 22.87 -12.45
N GLN A 146 15.53 23.29 -12.03
CA GLN A 146 16.64 22.38 -11.74
C GLN A 146 16.27 21.35 -10.67
N SER A 147 15.65 21.77 -9.57
CA SER A 147 15.24 20.87 -8.50
C SER A 147 14.24 19.80 -8.99
N LEU A 148 13.23 20.18 -9.77
CA LEU A 148 12.26 19.25 -10.36
C LEU A 148 12.93 18.22 -11.28
N ILE A 149 13.83 18.68 -12.16
CA ILE A 149 14.59 17.78 -13.06
C ILE A 149 15.42 16.78 -12.25
N VAL A 150 16.22 17.26 -11.29
CA VAL A 150 17.11 16.41 -10.49
C VAL A 150 16.33 15.39 -9.69
N ARG A 151 15.23 15.80 -9.02
CA ARG A 151 14.39 14.88 -8.24
C ARG A 151 13.75 13.81 -9.11
N SER A 152 13.25 14.18 -10.29
CA SER A 152 12.66 13.23 -11.23
C SER A 152 13.70 12.25 -11.78
N LEU A 153 14.90 12.72 -12.11
CA LEU A 153 16.03 11.87 -12.53
C LEU A 153 16.48 10.92 -11.42
N MET A 154 16.44 11.33 -10.16
CA MET A 154 16.73 10.44 -9.03
C MET A 154 15.70 9.31 -8.89
N PHE A 155 14.45 9.54 -9.31
CA PHE A 155 13.39 8.53 -9.27
C PHE A 155 13.44 7.56 -10.46
N ALA A 156 13.98 7.98 -11.61
CA ALA A 156 14.01 7.17 -12.82
C ALA A 156 14.70 5.79 -12.65
N PRO A 157 15.85 5.63 -11.95
CA PRO A 157 16.43 4.32 -11.69
C PRO A 157 15.51 3.39 -10.90
N VAL A 158 14.72 3.94 -9.96
CA VAL A 158 13.76 3.15 -9.16
C VAL A 158 12.63 2.64 -10.05
N LEU A 159 12.08 3.51 -10.89
CA LEU A 159 11.04 3.14 -11.86
C LEU A 159 11.54 2.10 -12.86
N ALA A 160 12.74 2.33 -13.43
CA ALA A 160 13.36 1.40 -14.37
C ALA A 160 13.63 0.03 -13.72
N TYR A 161 14.11 0.01 -12.48
CA TYR A 161 14.32 -1.24 -11.74
C TYR A 161 13.01 -2.02 -11.59
N LEU A 162 11.91 -1.34 -11.20
CA LEU A 162 10.61 -1.97 -11.01
C LEU A 162 10.01 -2.48 -12.33
N HIS A 163 10.25 -1.81 -13.46
CA HIS A 163 9.84 -2.33 -14.77
C HIS A 163 10.59 -3.61 -15.19
N ILE A 164 11.86 -3.77 -14.78
CA ILE A 164 12.70 -4.90 -15.16
C ILE A 164 12.49 -6.10 -14.25
N PHE A 165 12.35 -5.86 -12.94
CA PHE A 165 12.17 -6.89 -11.93
C PHE A 165 10.73 -6.84 -11.39
N PRO A 166 9.79 -7.55 -12.04
CA PRO A 166 8.43 -7.67 -11.53
C PRO A 166 8.46 -8.35 -10.15
N TRP A 167 7.85 -7.66 -9.20
CA TRP A 167 7.76 -7.93 -7.76
C TRP A 167 6.88 -9.14 -7.40
#